data_AF-A0A7K3GPP4-F1
#
_entry.id   AF-A0A7K3GPP4-F1
#
_cell.length_a   1.000
_cell.length_b   1.000
_cell.length_c   1.000
_cell.angle_alpha   90.00
_cell.angle_beta   90.00
_cell.angle_gamma   90.00
#
_symmetry.space_group_name_H-M   'P 1'
#
loop_
_entity.id
_entity.type
_entity.pdbx_description
1 polymer ?
#
loop_
_entity_poly.entity_id
_entity_poly.type
_entity_poly.pdbx_seq_one_letter_code
_entity_poly.pdbx_strand_id
1 'polypeptide(L)'
;APRSRLAGLVTRLARRTGRTRGAVAAEWFLRYLHHVVRPVLWLDAHAGIALEAHQQNTLLLLDADGWPAGGRYRDNQGYYFRESHRAVLDARLPGVGERSDTFVADAVTDERFAYYLAVNNVFGLIGAFGSQRLADEALLLAAFRRFLSGSAPGSAPPGGSLPGHLLDSPVLRCKANLLTRLRGLDELVGPVDTQSVYVTIANPLRA
;
A
#
# COMPACT_ATOMS: atom_id res chain seq x y z
N ALA A 1 -13.39 22.28 6.92
CA ALA A 1 -11.99 21.83 6.78
C ALA A 1 -11.32 22.58 5.63
N PRO A 2 -10.04 22.95 5.74
CA PRO A 2 -9.30 23.51 4.61
C PRO A 2 -9.29 22.53 3.44
N ARG A 3 -9.32 23.06 2.22
CA ARG A 3 -9.38 22.28 0.99
C ARG A 3 -8.02 21.63 0.72
N SER A 4 -8.00 20.30 0.55
CA SER A 4 -6.77 19.57 0.24
C SER A 4 -6.27 19.83 -1.19
N ARG A 5 -4.97 19.57 -1.44
CA ARG A 5 -4.41 19.62 -2.81
C ARG A 5 -5.12 18.63 -3.75
N LEU A 6 -5.48 17.45 -3.24
CA LEU A 6 -6.28 16.45 -3.96
C LEU A 6 -7.65 17.01 -4.37
N ALA A 7 -8.37 17.66 -3.45
CA ALA A 7 -9.66 18.30 -3.76
C ALA A 7 -9.52 19.44 -4.78
N GLY A 8 -8.41 20.18 -4.73
CA GLY A 8 -8.04 21.16 -5.75
C GLY A 8 -7.89 20.53 -7.13
N LEU A 9 -7.09 19.46 -7.21
CA LEU A 9 -6.81 18.73 -8.45
C LEU A 9 -8.07 18.11 -9.05
N VAL A 10 -8.83 17.32 -8.28
CA VAL A 10 -10.05 16.64 -8.76
C VAL A 10 -11.06 17.63 -9.30
N THR A 11 -11.20 18.80 -8.66
CA THR A 11 -12.12 19.83 -9.15
C THR A 11 -11.66 20.46 -10.45
N ARG A 12 -10.35 20.66 -10.64
CA ARG A 12 -9.83 21.16 -11.94
C ARG A 12 -10.08 20.14 -13.05
N LEU A 13 -9.82 18.86 -12.78
CA LEU A 13 -10.11 17.78 -13.72
C LEU A 13 -11.60 17.69 -14.05
N ALA A 14 -12.49 17.80 -13.06
CA ALA A 14 -13.94 17.81 -13.27
C ALA A 14 -14.39 18.98 -14.17
N ARG A 15 -13.88 20.19 -13.92
CA ARG A 15 -14.16 21.36 -14.77
C ARG A 15 -13.68 21.17 -16.21
N ARG A 16 -12.45 20.64 -16.38
CA ARG A 16 -11.86 20.43 -17.70
C ARG A 16 -12.55 19.35 -18.52
N THR A 17 -12.97 18.27 -17.86
CA THR A 17 -13.60 17.11 -18.54
C THR A 17 -15.10 17.24 -18.68
N GLY A 18 -15.73 18.23 -18.05
CA GLY A 18 -17.19 18.37 -17.98
C GLY A 18 -17.89 17.27 -17.15
N ARG A 19 -17.13 16.42 -16.44
CA ARG A 19 -17.66 15.29 -15.68
C ARG A 19 -17.90 15.65 -14.21
N THR A 20 -18.75 14.87 -13.55
CA THR A 20 -18.99 15.05 -12.11
C THR A 20 -17.72 14.80 -11.30
N ARG A 21 -17.59 15.49 -10.16
CA ARG A 21 -16.45 15.30 -9.23
C ARG A 21 -16.31 13.85 -8.79
N GLY A 22 -17.43 13.16 -8.53
CA GLY A 22 -17.44 11.75 -8.13
C GLY A 22 -16.88 10.83 -9.21
N ALA A 23 -17.28 11.02 -10.48
CA ALA A 23 -16.76 10.24 -11.59
C ALA A 23 -15.24 10.45 -11.78
N VAL A 24 -14.79 11.70 -11.70
CA VAL A 24 -13.36 12.04 -11.79
C VAL A 24 -12.58 11.47 -10.61
N ALA A 25 -13.11 11.56 -9.38
CA ALA A 25 -12.47 11.01 -8.19
C ALA A 25 -12.31 9.49 -8.28
N ALA A 26 -13.36 8.78 -8.70
CA ALA A 26 -13.33 7.33 -8.87
C ALA A 26 -12.31 6.92 -9.95
N GLU A 27 -12.26 7.61 -11.09
CA GLU A 27 -11.27 7.32 -12.13
C GLU A 27 -9.84 7.64 -11.66
N TRP A 28 -9.65 8.77 -10.98
CA TRP A 28 -8.35 9.14 -10.43
C TRP A 28 -7.86 8.06 -9.47
N PHE A 29 -8.73 7.57 -8.59
CA PHE A 29 -8.40 6.48 -7.67
C PHE A 29 -8.09 5.17 -8.42
N LEU A 30 -8.86 4.79 -9.43
CA LEU A 30 -8.58 3.58 -10.24
C LEU A 30 -7.23 3.68 -10.96
N ARG A 31 -6.89 4.86 -11.51
CA ARG A 31 -5.57 5.11 -12.11
C ARG A 31 -4.47 5.03 -11.06
N TYR A 32 -4.69 5.53 -9.85
CA TYR A 32 -3.74 5.36 -8.74
C TYR A 32 -3.48 3.88 -8.43
N LEU A 33 -4.54 3.07 -8.29
CA LEU A 33 -4.40 1.62 -8.09
C LEU A 33 -3.61 0.97 -9.22
N HIS A 34 -3.92 1.31 -10.48
CA HIS A 34 -3.26 0.74 -11.64
C HIS A 34 -1.78 1.15 -11.78
N HIS A 35 -1.46 2.44 -11.60
CA HIS A 35 -0.13 2.98 -11.88
C HIS A 35 0.81 2.97 -10.67
N VAL A 36 0.28 2.81 -9.45
CA VAL A 36 1.08 2.86 -8.21
C VAL A 36 0.97 1.54 -7.44
N VAL A 37 -0.22 1.02 -7.20
CA VAL A 37 -0.41 -0.17 -6.34
C VAL A 37 -0.06 -1.45 -7.09
N ARG A 38 -0.50 -1.60 -8.35
CA ARG A 38 -0.28 -2.81 -9.15
C ARG A 38 1.21 -3.15 -9.32
N PRO A 39 2.12 -2.22 -9.67
CA PRO A 39 3.54 -2.55 -9.79
C PRO A 39 4.16 -3.00 -8.47
N VAL A 40 3.72 -2.45 -7.34
CA VAL A 40 4.20 -2.81 -6.00
C VAL A 40 3.74 -4.23 -5.61
N LEU A 41 2.48 -4.57 -5.89
CA LEU A 41 1.98 -5.94 -5.72
C LEU A 41 2.68 -6.93 -6.67
N TRP A 42 2.96 -6.52 -7.91
CA TRP A 42 3.67 -7.36 -8.88
C TRP A 42 5.09 -7.66 -8.41
N LEU A 43 5.81 -6.65 -7.91
CA LEU A 43 7.18 -6.77 -7.43
C LEU A 43 7.27 -7.76 -6.26
N ASP A 44 6.35 -7.66 -5.30
CA ASP A 44 6.25 -8.63 -4.21
C ASP A 44 5.98 -10.04 -4.71
N ALA A 45 4.95 -10.21 -5.55
CA ALA A 45 4.52 -11.53 -6.01
C ALA A 45 5.52 -12.23 -6.94
N HIS A 46 6.35 -11.50 -7.69
CA HIS A 46 7.26 -12.08 -8.70
C HIS A 46 8.73 -12.05 -8.29
N ALA A 47 9.13 -11.08 -7.47
CA ALA A 47 10.51 -10.95 -7.03
C ALA A 47 10.69 -11.25 -5.54
N GLY A 48 9.61 -11.37 -4.77
CA GLY A 48 9.69 -11.50 -3.31
C GLY A 48 10.21 -10.24 -2.63
N ILE A 49 10.01 -9.07 -3.25
CA ILE A 49 10.47 -7.78 -2.72
C ILE A 49 9.26 -6.95 -2.30
N ALA A 50 9.07 -6.81 -0.99
CA ALA A 50 8.00 -6.01 -0.42
C ALA A 50 8.52 -4.62 -0.04
N LEU A 51 7.87 -3.56 -0.54
CA LEU A 51 8.24 -2.18 -0.25
C LEU A 51 7.45 -1.66 0.96
N GLU A 52 8.07 -0.85 1.80
CA GLU A 52 7.36 -0.02 2.80
C GLU A 52 6.61 1.15 2.14
N ALA A 53 5.70 0.81 1.21
CA ALA A 53 4.92 1.70 0.35
C ALA A 53 3.85 2.55 1.08
N HIS A 54 4.20 3.13 2.24
CA HIS A 54 3.41 4.15 2.89
C HIS A 54 3.40 5.46 2.10
N GLN A 55 2.54 6.41 2.47
CA GLN A 55 2.32 7.63 1.69
C GLN A 55 3.59 8.47 1.53
N GLN A 56 4.42 8.58 2.57
CA GLN A 56 5.64 9.38 2.49
C GLN A 56 6.70 8.77 1.53
N ASN A 57 6.78 7.44 1.37
CA ASN A 57 7.70 6.77 0.46
C ASN A 57 7.13 6.59 -0.95
N THR A 58 5.88 7.00 -1.17
CA THR A 58 5.19 6.90 -2.47
C THR A 58 5.11 8.27 -3.15
N LEU A 59 5.90 8.48 -4.20
CA LEU A 59 5.86 9.70 -5.01
C LEU A 59 4.95 9.48 -6.22
N LEU A 60 3.79 10.12 -6.22
CA LEU A 60 2.84 10.05 -7.33
C LEU A 60 3.28 10.93 -8.50
N LEU A 61 3.45 10.33 -9.67
CA LEU A 61 3.64 11.04 -10.92
C LEU A 61 2.27 11.34 -11.55
N LEU A 62 2.05 12.61 -11.84
CA LEU A 62 0.87 13.09 -12.53
C LEU A 62 1.23 13.46 -13.96
N ASP A 63 0.33 13.19 -14.90
CA ASP A 63 0.44 13.74 -16.25
C ASP A 63 0.20 15.27 -16.25
N ALA A 64 0.31 15.88 -17.43
CA ALA A 64 0.09 17.32 -17.61
C ALA A 64 -1.31 17.79 -17.16
N ASP A 65 -2.27 16.88 -17.09
CA ASP A 65 -3.64 17.18 -16.72
C ASP A 65 -3.93 17.00 -15.24
N GLY A 66 -3.09 16.22 -14.55
CA GLY A 66 -3.23 15.90 -13.14
C GLY A 66 -3.75 14.48 -12.89
N TRP A 67 -3.80 13.59 -13.90
CA TRP A 67 -4.14 12.19 -13.67
C TRP A 67 -2.92 11.39 -13.20
N PRO A 68 -3.10 10.36 -12.35
CA PRO A 68 -2.05 9.41 -12.02
C PRO A 68 -1.54 8.74 -13.28
N ALA A 69 -0.23 8.83 -13.51
CA ALA A 69 0.45 8.26 -14.67
C ALA A 69 1.62 7.35 -14.28
N GLY A 70 2.01 7.33 -13.00
CA GLY A 70 3.07 6.48 -12.49
C GLY A 70 3.33 6.71 -11.01
N GLY A 71 4.17 5.87 -10.42
CA GLY A 71 4.72 6.05 -9.09
C GLY A 71 6.24 5.95 -9.12
N ARG A 72 6.90 6.69 -8.22
CA ARG A 72 8.28 6.40 -7.82
C ARG A 72 8.29 6.06 -6.34
N TYR A 73 9.05 5.03 -6.00
CA TYR A 73 9.31 4.68 -4.62
C TYR A 73 10.65 5.28 -4.20
N ARG A 74 10.73 5.73 -2.95
CA ARG A 74 11.97 6.21 -2.33
C ARG A 74 12.18 5.49 -1.01
N ASP A 75 13.34 5.74 -0.42
CA ASP A 75 13.85 5.10 0.80
C ASP A 75 14.41 3.70 0.55
N ASN A 76 15.73 3.59 0.70
CA ASN A 76 16.49 2.36 0.52
C ASN A 76 16.55 1.53 1.82
N GLN A 77 16.13 2.10 2.95
CA GLN A 77 16.07 1.38 4.22
C GLN A 77 14.72 0.67 4.39
N GLY A 78 13.67 1.12 3.69
CA GLY A 78 12.30 0.60 3.82
C GLY A 78 11.89 -0.40 2.72
N TYR A 79 12.55 -1.56 2.64
CA TYR A 79 12.05 -2.72 1.87
C TYR A 79 12.52 -4.05 2.47
N TYR A 80 11.82 -5.13 2.14
CA TYR A 80 12.08 -6.47 2.64
C TYR A 80 12.23 -7.47 1.48
N PHE A 81 13.10 -8.45 1.68
CA PHE A 81 13.14 -9.67 0.86
C PHE A 81 12.44 -10.78 1.61
N ARG A 82 11.52 -11.47 0.95
CA ARG A 82 10.87 -12.66 1.50
C ARG A 82 11.88 -13.79 1.63
N GLU A 83 11.89 -14.45 2.77
CA GLU A 83 12.73 -15.62 3.01
C GLU A 83 12.48 -16.72 1.97
N SER A 84 11.22 -16.93 1.58
CA SER A 84 10.83 -17.89 0.54
C SER A 84 11.46 -17.63 -0.83
N HIS A 85 11.94 -16.41 -1.10
CA HIS A 85 12.53 -16.00 -2.37
C HIS A 85 14.06 -15.89 -2.31
N ARG A 86 14.70 -16.25 -1.19
CA ARG A 86 16.15 -16.14 -0.99
C ARG A 86 16.96 -16.75 -2.12
N ALA A 87 16.70 -18.01 -2.47
CA ALA A 87 17.45 -18.69 -3.52
C ALA A 87 17.33 -18.00 -4.89
N VAL A 88 16.14 -17.49 -5.22
CA VAL A 88 15.89 -16.79 -6.49
C VAL A 88 16.60 -15.43 -6.52
N LEU A 89 16.61 -14.71 -5.41
CA LEU A 89 17.27 -13.41 -5.29
C LEU A 89 18.79 -13.55 -5.29
N ASP A 90 19.33 -14.53 -4.56
CA ASP A 90 20.77 -14.81 -4.51
C ASP A 90 21.31 -15.24 -5.88
N ALA A 91 20.55 -16.05 -6.63
CA ALA A 91 20.92 -16.43 -8.00
C ALA A 91 20.99 -15.22 -8.96
N ARG A 92 20.29 -14.12 -8.68
CA ARG A 92 20.31 -12.90 -9.49
C ARG A 92 21.39 -11.92 -9.05
N LEU A 93 21.62 -11.82 -7.74
CA LEU A 93 22.64 -10.97 -7.15
C LEU A 93 23.23 -11.71 -5.93
N PRO A 94 24.33 -12.45 -6.11
CA PRO A 94 24.94 -13.20 -5.02
C PRO A 94 25.31 -12.30 -3.83
N GLY A 95 24.96 -12.74 -2.62
CA GLY A 95 25.21 -11.99 -1.38
C GLY A 95 24.25 -10.81 -1.16
N VAL A 96 23.17 -10.72 -1.94
CA VAL A 96 22.11 -9.72 -1.71
C VAL A 96 21.55 -9.85 -0.29
N GLY A 97 21.35 -8.73 0.40
CA GLY A 97 20.76 -8.72 1.74
C GLY A 97 21.69 -9.11 2.90
N GLU A 98 22.87 -9.70 2.66
CA GLU A 98 23.79 -10.14 3.73
C GLU A 98 24.29 -8.98 4.60
N ARG A 99 24.57 -7.84 3.98
CA ARG A 99 25.06 -6.64 4.68
C ARG A 99 23.97 -5.83 5.37
N SER A 100 22.73 -6.02 4.96
CA SER A 100 21.60 -5.15 5.31
C SER A 100 20.51 -5.87 6.11
N ASP A 101 20.69 -7.17 6.39
CA ASP A 101 19.75 -8.02 7.12
C ASP A 101 18.29 -7.90 6.58
N THR A 102 18.17 -7.87 5.25
CA THR A 102 16.92 -7.49 4.56
C THR A 102 15.96 -8.65 4.37
N PHE A 103 16.41 -9.88 4.63
CA PHE A 103 15.55 -11.05 4.54
C PHE A 103 14.69 -11.18 5.79
N VAL A 104 13.39 -11.20 5.57
CA VAL A 104 12.39 -11.24 6.63
C VAL A 104 11.47 -12.42 6.38
N ALA A 105 11.07 -13.12 7.45
CA ALA A 105 10.11 -14.20 7.37
C ALA A 105 8.83 -13.73 6.65
N ASP A 106 8.30 -14.56 5.75
CA ASP A 106 7.17 -14.21 4.89
C ASP A 106 5.96 -13.70 5.69
N ALA A 107 5.63 -14.34 6.82
CA ALA A 107 4.50 -13.92 7.65
C ALA A 107 4.69 -12.52 8.27
N VAL A 108 5.92 -12.14 8.63
CA VAL A 108 6.23 -10.80 9.12
C VAL A 108 6.16 -9.80 7.96
N THR A 109 6.69 -10.19 6.79
CA THR A 109 6.60 -9.38 5.56
C THR A 109 5.14 -9.10 5.19
N ASP A 110 4.26 -10.10 5.25
CA ASP A 110 2.83 -9.94 4.98
C ASP A 110 2.18 -8.95 5.94
N GLU A 111 2.46 -9.05 7.25
CA GLU A 111 1.94 -8.13 8.27
C GLU A 111 2.36 -6.69 7.99
N ARG A 112 3.66 -6.48 7.73
CA ARG A 112 4.23 -5.15 7.48
C ARG A 112 3.74 -4.57 6.16
N PHE A 113 3.72 -5.37 5.09
CA PHE A 113 3.34 -4.94 3.76
C PHE A 113 1.84 -4.61 3.67
N ALA A 114 0.98 -5.40 4.33
CA ALA A 114 -0.45 -5.09 4.47
C ALA A 114 -0.67 -3.74 5.15
N TYR A 115 0.08 -3.46 6.23
CA TYR A 115 0.00 -2.17 6.90
C TYR A 115 0.44 -1.03 5.98
N TYR A 116 1.61 -1.11 5.34
CA TYR A 116 2.15 0.00 4.57
C TYR A 116 1.34 0.29 3.30
N LEU A 117 1.02 -0.75 2.53
CA LEU A 117 0.32 -0.59 1.24
C LEU A 117 -1.18 -0.37 1.42
N ALA A 118 -1.86 -1.15 2.28
CA ALA A 118 -3.31 -1.02 2.43
C ALA A 118 -3.66 0.06 3.46
N VAL A 119 -3.23 -0.10 4.71
CA VAL A 119 -3.70 0.73 5.82
C VAL A 119 -3.15 2.15 5.75
N ASN A 120 -1.83 2.30 5.69
CA ASN A 120 -1.17 3.60 5.70
C ASN A 120 -1.35 4.34 4.36
N ASN A 121 -1.41 3.60 3.25
CA ASN A 121 -1.49 4.18 1.91
C ASN A 121 -2.93 4.22 1.35
N VAL A 122 -3.46 3.10 0.85
CA VAL A 122 -4.72 3.10 0.07
C VAL A 122 -5.92 3.54 0.91
N PHE A 123 -6.08 3.04 2.14
CA PHE A 123 -7.18 3.46 3.03
C PHE A 123 -7.03 4.92 3.45
N GLY A 124 -5.80 5.38 3.71
CA GLY A 124 -5.54 6.80 3.95
C GLY A 124 -5.98 7.69 2.78
N LEU A 125 -5.76 7.24 1.53
CA LEU A 125 -6.22 7.94 0.33
C LEU A 125 -7.76 7.92 0.20
N ILE A 126 -8.40 6.77 0.47
CA ILE A 126 -9.88 6.67 0.49
C ILE A 126 -10.48 7.65 1.49
N GLY A 127 -9.96 7.69 2.72
CA GLY A 127 -10.40 8.65 3.74
C GLY A 127 -10.13 10.10 3.35
N ALA A 128 -9.08 10.38 2.58
CA ALA A 128 -8.83 11.72 2.03
C ALA A 128 -9.88 12.13 0.98
N PHE A 129 -10.37 11.19 0.16
CA PHE A 129 -11.49 11.43 -0.74
C PHE A 129 -12.81 11.66 0.02
N GLY A 130 -13.12 10.79 0.99
CA GLY A 130 -14.33 10.84 1.79
C GLY A 130 -14.45 12.10 2.65
N SER A 131 -13.39 12.43 3.41
CA SER A 131 -13.34 13.64 4.25
C SER A 131 -13.50 14.96 3.47
N GLN A 132 -13.17 14.96 2.17
CA GLN A 132 -13.34 16.11 1.28
C GLN A 132 -14.64 16.05 0.46
N ARG A 133 -15.50 15.04 0.70
CA ARG A 133 -16.74 14.76 -0.05
C ARG A 133 -16.51 14.73 -1.57
N LEU A 134 -15.41 14.09 -1.98
CA LEU A 134 -15.06 13.93 -3.39
C LEU A 134 -15.64 12.65 -3.99
N ALA A 135 -15.71 11.59 -3.20
CA ALA A 135 -16.37 10.33 -3.50
C ALA A 135 -16.81 9.67 -2.19
N ASP A 136 -17.78 8.76 -2.27
CA ASP A 136 -18.18 7.90 -1.15
C ASP A 136 -17.05 6.89 -0.86
N GLU A 137 -16.70 6.69 0.42
CA GLU A 137 -15.67 5.75 0.81
C GLU A 137 -16.06 4.31 0.48
N ALA A 138 -17.33 3.93 0.62
CA ALA A 138 -17.83 2.59 0.28
C ALA A 138 -17.65 2.28 -1.21
N LEU A 139 -17.84 3.29 -2.08
CA LEU A 139 -17.60 3.14 -3.51
C LEU A 139 -16.10 2.88 -3.80
N LEU A 140 -15.20 3.61 -3.14
CA LEU A 140 -13.76 3.44 -3.36
C LEU A 140 -13.23 2.15 -2.74
N LEU A 141 -13.76 1.73 -1.58
CA LEU A 141 -13.48 0.42 -0.98
C LEU A 141 -13.92 -0.72 -1.90
N ALA A 142 -15.12 -0.62 -2.48
CA ALA A 142 -15.59 -1.60 -3.46
C ALA A 142 -14.71 -1.64 -4.72
N ALA A 143 -14.25 -0.48 -5.20
CA ALA A 143 -13.30 -0.38 -6.32
C ALA A 143 -11.96 -1.03 -5.99
N PHE A 144 -11.44 -0.82 -4.77
CA PHE A 144 -10.21 -1.43 -4.31
C PHE A 144 -10.35 -2.95 -4.17
N ARG A 145 -11.47 -3.43 -3.60
CA ARG A 145 -11.79 -4.87 -3.52
C ARG A 145 -11.75 -5.51 -4.91
N ARG A 146 -12.44 -4.91 -5.89
CA ARG A 146 -12.45 -5.40 -7.28
C ARG A 146 -11.05 -5.41 -7.90
N PHE A 147 -10.25 -4.38 -7.66
CA PHE A 147 -8.88 -4.31 -8.13
C PHE A 147 -8.00 -5.43 -7.53
N LEU A 148 -8.13 -5.70 -6.23
CA LEU A 148 -7.42 -6.80 -5.56
C LEU A 148 -7.84 -8.16 -6.11
N SER A 149 -9.14 -8.38 -6.32
CA SER A 149 -9.64 -9.63 -6.91
C SER A 149 -9.07 -9.89 -8.30
N GLY A 150 -8.89 -8.84 -9.12
CA GLY A 150 -8.23 -8.95 -10.43
C GLY A 150 -6.70 -9.07 -10.37
N SER A 151 -6.10 -8.82 -9.20
CA SER A 151 -4.63 -8.88 -8.99
C SER A 151 -4.20 -10.14 -8.26
N ALA A 152 -5.13 -10.92 -7.68
CA ALA A 152 -4.84 -12.20 -7.07
C ALA A 152 -4.40 -13.22 -8.14
N PRO A 153 -3.18 -13.78 -8.06
CA PRO A 153 -2.78 -14.82 -8.99
C PRO A 153 -3.65 -16.08 -8.79
N GLY A 154 -4.04 -16.74 -9.89
CA GLY A 154 -4.84 -17.98 -9.86
C GLY A 154 -4.14 -19.16 -9.19
N SER A 155 -2.83 -19.07 -8.93
CA SER A 155 -2.03 -20.02 -8.17
C SER A 155 -1.08 -19.26 -7.24
N ALA A 156 -1.51 -18.96 -6.02
CA ALA A 156 -0.65 -18.34 -5.03
C ALA A 156 0.31 -19.38 -4.39
N PRO A 157 1.57 -19.02 -4.09
CA PRO A 157 2.47 -19.88 -3.34
C PRO A 157 1.97 -20.14 -1.89
N PRO A 158 2.54 -21.11 -1.17
CA PRO A 158 2.20 -21.39 0.22
C PRO A 158 2.39 -20.13 1.08
N GLY A 159 1.34 -19.68 1.78
CA GLY A 159 1.29 -18.39 2.49
C GLY A 159 0.26 -17.41 1.92
N GLY A 160 -0.19 -17.62 0.68
CA GLY A 160 -1.17 -16.77 0.02
C GLY A 160 -0.55 -15.49 -0.55
N SER A 161 -1.30 -14.78 -1.38
CA SER A 161 -0.87 -13.46 -1.90
C SER A 161 -1.39 -12.35 -0.98
N LEU A 162 -0.68 -11.22 -0.88
CA LEU A 162 -1.18 -10.05 -0.14
C LEU A 162 -2.61 -9.65 -0.56
N PRO A 163 -2.98 -9.63 -1.87
CA PRO A 163 -4.36 -9.41 -2.29
C PRO A 163 -5.35 -10.39 -1.67
N GLY A 164 -5.03 -11.68 -1.63
CA GLY A 164 -5.85 -12.70 -0.96
C GLY A 164 -6.00 -12.41 0.53
N HIS A 165 -4.90 -12.15 1.24
CA HIS A 165 -4.94 -11.81 2.66
C HIS A 165 -5.85 -10.60 2.95
N LEU A 166 -5.74 -9.53 2.16
CA LEU A 166 -6.58 -8.34 2.30
C LEU A 166 -8.06 -8.59 2.01
N LEU A 167 -8.38 -9.53 1.12
CA LEU A 167 -9.76 -9.89 0.77
C LEU A 167 -10.38 -10.84 1.80
N ASP A 168 -9.59 -11.78 2.34
CA ASP A 168 -10.09 -12.92 3.11
C ASP A 168 -10.01 -12.71 4.62
N SER A 169 -9.12 -11.84 5.11
CA SER A 169 -8.99 -11.59 6.54
C SER A 169 -10.13 -10.69 7.05
N PRO A 170 -10.80 -11.02 8.17
CA PRO A 170 -11.77 -10.13 8.82
C PRO A 170 -11.10 -8.95 9.52
N VAL A 171 -9.80 -9.05 9.80
CA VAL A 171 -9.04 -8.07 10.57
C VAL A 171 -7.69 -7.78 9.94
N LEU A 172 -7.14 -6.60 10.22
CA LEU A 172 -5.82 -6.20 9.75
C LEU A 172 -4.95 -5.76 10.92
N ARG A 173 -3.65 -6.02 10.80
CA ARG A 173 -2.65 -5.57 11.74
C ARG A 173 -2.24 -4.15 11.36
N CYS A 174 -2.34 -3.24 12.33
CA CYS A 174 -2.12 -1.82 12.14
C CYS A 174 -1.09 -1.31 13.15
N LYS A 175 -0.08 -0.61 12.65
CA LYS A 175 0.94 -0.01 13.50
C LYS A 175 0.32 1.05 14.41
N ALA A 176 0.49 0.87 15.71
CA ALA A 176 0.01 1.78 16.73
C ALA A 176 1.12 2.78 17.09
N ASN A 177 1.31 3.80 16.27
CA ASN A 177 2.40 4.78 16.43
C ASN A 177 2.40 5.43 17.83
N LEU A 178 1.23 5.85 18.34
CA LEU A 178 1.11 6.45 19.67
C LEU A 178 1.53 5.46 20.78
N LEU A 179 1.05 4.22 20.72
CA LEU A 179 1.39 3.20 21.72
C LEU A 179 2.86 2.79 21.64
N THR A 180 3.42 2.74 20.43
CA THR A 180 4.85 2.50 20.19
C THR A 180 5.69 3.57 20.90
N ARG A 181 5.35 4.85 20.71
CA ARG A 181 6.03 5.95 21.39
C ARG A 181 5.83 5.93 22.91
N LEU A 182 4.63 5.61 23.40
CA LEU A 182 4.37 5.49 24.84
C LEU A 182 5.19 4.37 25.49
N ARG A 183 5.56 3.32 24.75
CA ARG A 183 6.42 2.24 25.24
C ARG A 183 7.91 2.52 25.08
N GLY A 184 8.30 3.69 24.60
CA GLY A 184 9.71 4.07 24.43
C GLY A 184 10.45 3.25 23.38
N LEU A 185 9.74 2.60 22.45
CA LEU A 185 10.37 1.85 21.37
C LEU A 185 10.94 2.79 20.31
N ASP A 186 12.15 2.47 19.85
CA ASP A 186 12.81 3.13 18.74
C ASP A 186 12.83 2.19 17.54
N GLU A 187 12.20 2.64 16.45
CA GLU A 187 12.04 1.87 15.22
C GLU A 187 13.32 1.79 14.39
N LEU A 188 14.37 2.52 14.80
CA LEU A 188 15.71 2.44 14.23
C LEU A 188 16.62 1.49 15.01
N VAL A 189 16.14 0.92 16.12
CA VAL A 189 16.93 0.09 17.03
C VAL A 189 16.20 -1.20 17.35
N GLY A 190 16.72 -2.31 16.82
CA GLY A 190 16.28 -3.66 17.15
C GLY A 190 15.62 -4.42 16.00
N PRO A 191 15.16 -5.65 16.25
CA PRO A 191 14.56 -6.49 15.21
C PRO A 191 13.22 -5.94 14.68
N VAL A 192 12.99 -6.07 13.37
CA VAL A 192 11.82 -5.55 12.65
C VAL A 192 10.46 -6.05 13.21
N ASP A 193 10.47 -7.24 13.80
CA ASP A 193 9.28 -7.86 14.41
C ASP A 193 8.87 -7.23 15.75
N THR A 194 9.81 -6.63 16.48
CA THR A 194 9.61 -6.15 17.87
C THR A 194 9.78 -4.63 18.02
N GLN A 195 10.33 -3.94 17.03
CA GLN A 195 10.59 -2.49 17.09
C GLN A 195 9.33 -1.60 17.10
N SER A 196 8.13 -2.16 16.87
CA SER A 196 6.88 -1.40 16.79
C SER A 196 5.70 -2.19 17.36
N VAL A 197 4.77 -1.47 17.99
CA VAL A 197 3.53 -2.07 18.49
C VAL A 197 2.48 -2.10 17.38
N TYR A 198 1.87 -3.26 17.18
CA TYR A 198 0.75 -3.44 16.26
C TYR A 198 -0.51 -3.83 17.01
N VAL A 199 -1.64 -3.22 16.62
CA VAL A 199 -2.99 -3.54 17.09
C VAL A 199 -3.80 -4.14 15.95
N THR A 200 -4.92 -4.76 16.29
CA THR A 200 -5.83 -5.37 15.33
C THR A 200 -7.00 -4.42 15.07
N ILE A 201 -7.30 -4.15 13.80
CA ILE A 201 -8.45 -3.34 13.37
C ILE A 201 -9.39 -4.19 12.52
N ALA A 202 -10.68 -3.83 12.47
CA ALA A 202 -11.61 -4.44 11.52
C ALA A 202 -11.18 -4.12 10.08
N ASN A 203 -11.29 -5.10 9.18
CA ASN A 203 -10.93 -4.91 7.77
C ASN A 203 -12.05 -4.17 7.01
N PRO A 204 -11.82 -2.94 6.50
CA PRO A 204 -12.84 -2.18 5.78
C PRO A 204 -13.32 -2.85 4.47
N LEU A 205 -12.58 -3.82 3.93
CA LEU A 205 -12.96 -4.57 2.73
C LEU A 205 -14.03 -5.66 2.99
N ARG A 206 -14.37 -5.89 4.26
CA ARG A 206 -15.34 -6.89 4.73
C ARG A 206 -16.67 -6.31 5.18
N ALA A 207 -16.77 -4.98 5.23
CA ALA A 207 -18.00 -4.25 5.54
C ALA A 207 -18.95 -4.19 4.33
#